data_AF-A0A7X9SS98-F1
#
_entry.id   AF-A0A7X9SS98-F1
#
_cell.length_a   1.000
_cell.length_b   1.000
_cell.length_c   1.000
_cell.angle_alpha   90.00
_cell.angle_beta   90.00
_cell.angle_gamma   90.00
#
_symmetry.space_group_name_H-M   'P 1'
#
loop_
_entity.id
_entity.type
_entity.pdbx_description
1 polymer ?
#
loop_
_entity_poly.entity_id
_entity_poly.type
_entity_poly.pdbx_seq_one_letter_code
_entity_poly.pdbx_strand_id
1 'polypeptide(L)'
;MIGKIRESSSGLSIFDLFDDELYINKIIQLLKGKYEIKLSDFCGNPIFEESQDIIINNIKINISWDHMAGCSIMALDLGGNKLIEEIADYLNTHY
;
A
#
# COMPACT_ATOMS: atom_id res chain seq x y z
N MET A 1 -16.29 -0.88 1.34
CA MET A 1 -15.08 -0.06 1.48
C MET A 1 -14.07 -0.92 2.19
N ILE A 2 -12.96 -1.21 1.53
CA ILE A 2 -11.99 -2.24 1.93
C ILE A 2 -10.96 -1.72 2.93
N GLY A 3 -10.95 -0.41 3.14
CA GLY A 3 -9.95 0.27 3.96
C GLY A 3 -10.29 1.73 4.20
N LYS A 4 -9.42 2.43 4.93
CA LYS A 4 -9.58 3.85 5.26
C LYS A 4 -8.26 4.60 5.12
N ILE A 5 -8.34 5.84 4.63
CA ILE A 5 -7.19 6.76 4.63
C ILE A 5 -7.05 7.42 6.00
N ARG A 6 -5.83 7.46 6.51
CA ARG A 6 -5.40 8.28 7.64
C ARG A 6 -4.09 8.99 7.30
N GLU A 7 -3.69 9.91 8.17
CA GLU A 7 -2.46 10.67 8.05
C GLU A 7 -1.50 10.27 9.17
N SER A 8 -0.22 10.09 8.83
CA SER A 8 0.84 9.93 9.82
C SER A 8 1.16 11.25 10.54
N SER A 9 1.90 11.19 11.65
CA SER A 9 2.42 12.37 12.34
C SER A 9 3.31 13.27 11.48
N SER A 10 3.82 12.74 10.36
CA SER A 10 4.68 13.46 9.42
C SER A 10 3.91 13.99 8.20
N GLY A 11 2.58 13.90 8.21
CA GLY A 11 1.72 14.36 7.11
C GLY A 11 1.62 13.39 5.94
N LEU A 12 2.14 12.17 6.07
CA LEU A 12 2.12 11.17 5.00
C LEU A 12 0.80 10.39 5.02
N SER A 13 0.18 10.23 3.87
CA SER A 13 -1.05 9.44 3.71
C SER A 13 -0.76 7.95 3.88
N ILE A 14 -1.64 7.28 4.62
CA ILE A 14 -1.65 5.84 4.83
C ILE A 14 -3.05 5.33 4.51
N PHE A 15 -3.13 4.28 3.71
CA PHE A 15 -4.35 3.54 3.46
C PHE A 15 -4.29 2.20 4.19
N ASP A 16 -5.03 2.07 5.28
CA ASP A 16 -5.13 0.82 6.03
C ASP A 16 -6.25 -0.04 5.42
N LEU A 17 -5.96 -1.31 5.13
CA LEU A 17 -6.91 -2.29 4.60
C LEU A 17 -7.44 -3.18 5.72
N PHE A 18 -8.74 -3.48 5.70
CA PHE A 18 -9.43 -4.28 6.72
C PHE A 18 -9.68 -5.73 6.30
N ASP A 19 -9.06 -6.19 5.21
CA ASP A 19 -9.22 -7.53 4.67
C ASP A 19 -7.94 -8.36 4.85
N ASP A 20 -8.04 -9.41 5.66
CA ASP A 20 -6.97 -10.34 5.98
C ASP A 20 -6.51 -11.18 4.76
N GLU A 21 -7.33 -11.26 3.70
CA GLU A 21 -6.93 -11.94 2.46
C GLU A 21 -6.07 -11.06 1.53
N LEU A 22 -5.97 -9.76 1.81
CA LEU A 22 -5.18 -8.82 1.00
C LEU A 22 -3.77 -8.68 1.54
N TYR A 23 -2.94 -9.71 1.34
CA TYR A 23 -1.49 -9.63 1.58
C TYR A 23 -0.76 -8.89 0.45
N ILE A 24 0.49 -8.47 0.70
CA ILE A 24 1.28 -7.58 -0.16
C ILE A 24 1.23 -7.97 -1.64
N ASN A 25 1.50 -9.25 -1.94
CA ASN A 25 1.52 -9.73 -3.32
C ASN A 25 0.16 -9.57 -4.02
N LYS A 26 -0.97 -9.79 -3.33
CA LYS A 26 -2.30 -9.63 -3.91
C LYS A 26 -2.61 -8.16 -4.20
N ILE A 27 -2.22 -7.25 -3.29
CA ILE A 27 -2.32 -5.80 -3.53
C ILE A 27 -1.52 -5.40 -4.76
N ILE A 28 -0.26 -5.84 -4.88
CA ILE A 28 0.59 -5.53 -6.04
C ILE A 28 -0.05 -6.04 -7.33
N GLN A 29 -0.65 -7.23 -7.35
CA GLN A 29 -1.32 -7.76 -8.53
C GLN A 29 -2.55 -6.92 -8.93
N LEU A 30 -3.36 -6.49 -7.97
CA LEU A 30 -4.48 -5.58 -8.23
C LEU A 30 -3.99 -4.26 -8.82
N LEU A 31 -2.94 -3.68 -8.22
CA LEU A 31 -2.38 -2.42 -8.70
C LEU A 31 -1.77 -2.53 -10.10
N LYS A 32 -1.20 -3.68 -10.48
CA LYS A 32 -0.72 -3.93 -11.86
C LYS A 32 -1.82 -3.86 -12.92
N GLY A 33 -3.09 -3.97 -12.52
CA GLY A 33 -4.23 -3.75 -13.43
C GLY A 33 -4.39 -2.29 -13.88
N LYS A 34 -3.81 -1.33 -13.14
CA LYS A 34 -3.92 0.11 -13.40
C LYS A 34 -2.57 0.80 -13.62
N TYR A 35 -1.51 0.31 -12.98
CA TYR A 35 -0.21 0.99 -12.91
C TYR A 35 0.92 0.11 -13.47
N GLU A 36 1.92 0.75 -14.09
CA GLU A 36 3.22 0.14 -14.29
C GLU A 36 4.00 0.18 -12.96
N ILE A 37 4.30 -0.99 -12.40
CA ILE A 37 4.91 -1.11 -11.07
C ILE A 37 6.33 -1.66 -11.21
N LYS A 38 7.29 -0.97 -10.59
CA LYS A 38 8.64 -1.51 -10.34
C LYS A 38 8.76 -1.88 -8.87
N LEU A 39 9.24 -3.09 -8.59
CA LEU A 39 9.57 -3.52 -7.24
C LEU A 39 10.96 -2.98 -6.87
N SER A 40 11.12 -2.45 -5.67
CA SER A 40 12.39 -1.90 -5.16
C SER A 40 12.95 -2.79 -4.06
N ASP A 41 12.53 -2.55 -2.82
CA ASP A 41 13.11 -3.17 -1.63
C ASP A 41 12.06 -4.03 -0.93
N PHE A 42 12.46 -5.24 -0.54
CA PHE A 42 11.66 -6.12 0.30
C PHE A 42 12.32 -6.22 1.67
N CYS A 43 11.52 -6.08 2.73
CA CYS A 43 11.96 -6.22 4.11
C CYS A 43 10.97 -7.08 4.90
N GLY A 44 11.48 -7.93 5.80
CA GLY A 44 10.68 -8.63 6.79
C GLY A 44 10.70 -10.15 6.70
N ASN A 45 9.86 -10.78 7.52
CA ASN A 45 9.63 -12.21 7.60
C ASN A 45 8.14 -12.48 7.38
N PRO A 46 7.75 -13.27 6.36
CA PRO A 46 6.35 -13.56 6.02
C PRO A 46 5.50 -14.14 7.16
N ILE A 47 6.12 -14.62 8.24
CA ILE A 47 5.43 -15.18 9.41
C ILE A 47 4.95 -14.08 10.38
N PHE A 48 5.60 -12.92 10.41
CA PHE A 48 5.35 -11.88 11.41
C PHE A 48 4.97 -10.54 10.76
N GLU A 49 5.88 -10.00 9.95
CA GLU A 49 5.73 -8.71 9.31
C GLU A 49 6.52 -8.72 8.00
N GLU A 50 5.93 -8.21 6.93
CA GLU A 50 6.63 -7.99 5.68
C GLU A 50 6.28 -6.62 5.11
N SER A 51 7.17 -6.10 4.26
CA SER A 51 6.96 -4.85 3.54
C SER A 51 7.67 -4.89 2.20
N GLN A 52 7.04 -4.27 1.21
CA GLN A 52 7.55 -4.14 -0.14
C GLN A 52 7.41 -2.69 -0.57
N ASP A 53 8.55 -2.08 -0.88
CA ASP A 53 8.58 -0.81 -1.57
C ASP A 53 8.30 -1.01 -3.05
N ILE A 54 7.37 -0.23 -3.59
CA ILE A 54 7.06 -0.21 -5.01
C ILE A 54 7.15 1.20 -5.57
N ILE A 55 7.42 1.31 -6.86
CA ILE A 55 7.54 2.57 -7.58
C ILE A 55 6.47 2.63 -8.67
N ILE A 56 5.66 3.70 -8.64
CA ILE A 56 4.63 4.03 -9.61
C ILE A 56 4.83 5.49 -10.02
N ASN A 57 4.93 5.79 -11.33
CA ASN A 57 5.13 7.17 -11.82
C ASN A 57 6.32 7.91 -11.16
N ASN A 58 7.44 7.21 -10.92
CA ASN A 58 8.61 7.68 -10.17
C ASN A 58 8.37 8.06 -8.70
N ILE A 59 7.21 7.72 -8.14
CA ILE A 59 6.88 7.88 -6.72
C ILE A 59 7.08 6.54 -6.02
N LYS A 60 7.85 6.54 -4.93
CA LYS A 60 8.06 5.35 -4.09
C LYS A 60 7.00 5.31 -2.99
N ILE A 61 6.32 4.18 -2.85
CA ILE A 61 5.38 3.91 -1.77
C ILE A 61 5.72 2.57 -1.12
N ASN A 62 5.33 2.39 0.13
CA ASN A 62 5.51 1.14 0.86
C ASN A 62 4.17 0.43 0.99
N ILE A 63 4.17 -0.87 0.76
CA ILE A 63 3.07 -1.76 1.15
C ILE A 63 3.61 -2.59 2.30
N SER A 64 2.94 -2.59 3.44
CA SER A 64 3.31 -3.38 4.60
C SER A 64 2.16 -4.30 5.01
N TRP A 65 2.50 -5.45 5.56
CA TRP A 65 1.57 -6.39 6.14
C TRP A 65 2.11 -6.84 7.49
N ASP A 66 1.28 -6.79 8.52
CA ASP A 66 1.53 -7.36 9.83
C ASP A 66 0.40 -8.30 10.22
N HIS A 67 0.75 -9.42 10.82
CA HIS A 67 -0.20 -10.45 11.23
C HIS A 67 -1.27 -9.99 12.25
N MET A 68 -1.08 -8.86 12.95
CA MET A 68 -2.05 -8.28 13.89
C MET A 68 -2.82 -7.10 13.30
N ALA A 69 -2.18 -6.30 12.44
CA ALA A 69 -2.72 -5.05 11.93
C ALA A 69 -3.26 -5.14 10.49
N GLY A 70 -3.01 -6.24 9.78
CA GLY A 70 -3.37 -6.41 8.38
C GLY A 70 -2.44 -5.64 7.45
N CYS A 71 -2.96 -5.22 6.30
CA CYS A 71 -2.18 -4.59 5.24
C CYS A 71 -2.35 -3.07 5.24
N SER A 72 -1.28 -2.33 4.95
CA SER A 72 -1.34 -0.89 4.76
C SER A 72 -0.47 -0.44 3.58
N ILE A 73 -0.88 0.64 2.92
CA ILE A 73 -0.14 1.28 1.84
C ILE A 73 0.20 2.70 2.27
N MET A 74 1.47 3.06 2.30
CA MET A 74 1.96 4.31 2.85
C MET A 74 2.81 5.08 1.84
N ALA A 75 2.60 6.39 1.77
CA ALA A 75 3.48 7.30 1.06
C ALA A 75 4.84 7.40 1.78
N LEU A 76 5.95 7.37 1.03
CA LEU A 76 7.29 7.57 1.60
C LEU A 76 7.74 9.04 1.60
N ASP A 77 7.03 9.90 0.88
CA ASP A 77 7.19 11.35 0.86
C ASP A 77 5.86 12.06 0.61
N LEU A 78 5.82 13.38 0.76
CA LEU A 78 4.61 14.19 0.57
C LEU A 78 4.09 14.15 -0.88
N GLY A 79 4.95 13.88 -1.87
CA GLY A 79 4.55 13.71 -3.26
C GLY A 79 3.72 12.45 -3.48
N GLY A 80 3.91 11.43 -2.63
CA GLY A 80 3.15 10.19 -2.65
C GLY A 80 1.73 10.27 -2.07
N ASN A 81 1.38 11.31 -1.32
CA ASN A 81 0.08 11.40 -0.66
C ASN A 81 -1.10 11.29 -1.63
N LYS A 82 -1.03 12.03 -2.74
CA LYS A 82 -2.06 12.00 -3.78
C LYS A 82 -2.17 10.61 -4.44
N LEU A 83 -1.04 9.92 -4.61
CA LEU A 83 -1.04 8.57 -5.15
C LEU A 83 -1.75 7.59 -4.20
N ILE A 84 -1.57 7.74 -2.88
CA ILE A 84 -2.28 6.90 -1.89
C ILE A 84 -3.79 7.10 -1.98
N GLU A 85 -4.26 8.34 -2.14
CA GLU A 85 -5.69 8.62 -2.35
C GLU A 85 -6.21 7.95 -3.63
N GLU A 86 -5.48 8.08 -4.75
CA GLU A 86 -5.86 7.44 -6.02
C GLU A 86 -5.87 5.91 -5.95
N ILE A 87 -4.96 5.32 -5.17
CA ILE A 87 -4.90 3.87 -4.91
C ILE A 87 -6.09 3.44 -4.05
N ALA A 88 -6.38 4.18 -2.97
CA ALA A 88 -7.49 3.88 -2.08
C ALA A 88 -8.83 3.91 -2.83
N ASP A 89 -9.05 4.92 -3.68
CA ASP A 89 -10.26 5.03 -4.51
C ASP A 89 -10.36 3.89 -5.51
N TYR A 90 -9.24 3.55 -6.17
CA TYR A 90 -9.20 2.44 -7.12
C TYR A 90 -9.58 1.12 -6.44
N LEU A 91 -8.93 0.80 -5.32
CA LEU A 91 -9.14 -0.46 -4.62
C LEU A 91 -10.56 -0.53 -4.01
N ASN A 92 -11.08 0.57 -3.44
CA ASN A 92 -12.45 0.63 -2.92
C ASN A 92 -13.54 0.49 -4.00
N THR A 93 -13.21 0.75 -5.26
CA THR A 93 -14.16 0.63 -6.38
C THR A 93 -14.13 -0.77 -7.01
N HIS A 94 -12.98 -1.44 -6.98
CA HIS A 94 -12.76 -2.70 -7.69
C HIS A 94 -12.73 -3.93 -6.76
N TYR A 95 -12.92 -3.72 -5.47
CA TYR A 95 -12.95 -4.74 -4.41
C TYR A 95 -14.00 -4.35 -3.37
#